data_AF-A0A965AFR5-F1
#
_entry.id   AF-A0A965AFR5-F1
#
_cell.length_a   1.000
_cell.length_b   1.000
_cell.length_c   1.000
_cell.angle_alpha   90.00
_cell.angle_beta   90.00
_cell.angle_gamma   90.00
#
_symmetry.space_group_name_H-M   'P 1'
#
loop_
_entity.id
_entity.type
_entity.pdbx_description
1 polymer ?
#
loop_
_entity_poly.entity_id
_entity_poly.type
_entity_poly.pdbx_seq_one_letter_code
_entity_poly.pdbx_strand_id
1 'polypeptide(L)'
;MKDGYIDIYCERTGPEFWSEPVNAITNIAFIISAVLIIRLIRDQARPGHRDIASWVLCALVFAIGIGSWLFHTHATRWALLADVIPIGIFILLYTWYALRRFAGASALVCGAGVIMVLAVAMAVPPLTGFR
;
A
#
# COMPACT_ATOMS: atom_id res chain seq x y z
N MET A 1 -13.52 6.07 26.19
CA MET A 1 -12.87 5.90 24.87
C MET A 1 -12.71 4.41 24.65
N LYS A 2 -13.09 3.87 23.48
CA LYS A 2 -12.85 2.44 23.18
C LYS A 2 -11.33 2.24 23.14
N ASP A 3 -10.81 1.33 23.95
CA ASP A 3 -9.39 0.95 23.92
C ASP A 3 -9.01 0.59 22.48
N GLY A 4 -8.17 1.40 21.84
CA GLY A 4 -7.71 1.19 20.47
C GLY A 4 -8.24 2.14 19.39
N TYR A 5 -8.93 3.23 19.75
CA TYR A 5 -9.15 4.37 18.84
C TYR A 5 -7.83 5.11 18.55
N ILE A 6 -7.62 5.50 17.29
CA ILE A 6 -6.40 6.15 16.79
C ILE A 6 -6.78 7.50 16.18
N ASP A 7 -6.08 8.55 16.61
CA ASP A 7 -6.29 9.92 16.14
C ASP A 7 -4.94 10.56 15.82
N ILE A 8 -4.57 10.52 14.53
CA ILE A 8 -3.26 10.97 14.04
C ILE A 8 -3.35 11.81 12.76
N TYR A 9 -4.57 12.11 12.29
CA TYR A 9 -4.82 12.87 11.07
C TYR A 9 -5.50 14.19 11.40
N CYS A 10 -5.07 15.27 10.74
CA CYS A 10 -5.62 16.60 10.98
C CYS A 10 -7.11 16.73 10.63
N GLU A 11 -7.62 15.90 9.72
CA GLU A 11 -9.03 15.93 9.32
C GLU A 11 -9.97 15.37 10.41
N ARG A 12 -9.46 14.47 11.27
CA ARG A 12 -10.28 13.70 12.22
C ARG A 12 -10.95 14.62 13.24
N THR A 13 -12.29 14.68 13.22
CA THR A 13 -13.07 15.49 14.17
C THR A 13 -13.64 14.71 15.37
N GLY A 14 -13.57 13.38 15.35
CA GLY A 14 -14.14 12.53 16.39
C GLY A 14 -14.21 11.04 15.99
N PRO A 15 -14.77 10.17 16.85
CA PRO A 15 -14.81 8.71 16.63
C PRO A 15 -15.86 8.24 15.61
N GLU A 16 -16.65 9.15 15.05
CA GLU A 16 -17.70 8.85 14.11
C GLU A 16 -17.15 8.38 12.75
N PHE A 17 -17.98 7.62 12.02
CA PHE A 17 -17.60 7.00 10.76
C PHE A 17 -17.13 8.00 9.68
N TRP A 18 -17.71 9.20 9.68
CA TRP A 18 -17.46 10.26 8.70
C TRP A 18 -16.59 11.40 9.24
N SER A 19 -15.75 11.12 10.23
CA SER A 19 -14.88 12.13 10.81
C SER A 19 -13.63 12.41 9.96
N GLU A 20 -13.35 11.61 8.93
CA GLU A 20 -12.31 11.86 7.92
C GLU A 20 -12.86 11.64 6.49
N PRO A 21 -13.84 12.45 6.04
CA PRO A 21 -14.57 12.19 4.80
C PRO A 21 -13.69 12.34 3.55
N VAL A 22 -12.81 13.34 3.48
CA VAL A 22 -11.92 13.55 2.35
C VAL A 22 -10.89 12.42 2.28
N ASN A 23 -10.20 12.11 3.38
CA ASN A 23 -9.25 10.99 3.40
C ASN A 23 -9.94 9.66 3.05
N ALA A 24 -11.13 9.38 3.58
CA ALA A 24 -11.87 8.17 3.21
C ALA A 24 -12.21 8.14 1.71
N ILE A 25 -12.83 9.19 1.16
CA ILE A 25 -13.30 9.22 -0.23
C ILE A 25 -12.16 9.14 -1.24
N THR A 26 -11.03 9.80 -0.96
CA THR A 26 -9.87 9.78 -1.89
C THR A 26 -9.33 8.37 -2.14
N ASN A 27 -9.56 7.41 -1.23
CA ASN A 27 -9.14 6.02 -1.42
C ASN A 27 -9.87 5.28 -2.56
N ILE A 28 -11.00 5.81 -3.04
CA ILE A 28 -11.66 5.32 -4.25
C ILE A 28 -10.71 5.42 -5.47
N ALA A 29 -9.76 6.37 -5.47
CA ALA A 29 -8.76 6.48 -6.52
C ALA A 29 -7.95 5.18 -6.69
N PHE A 30 -7.56 4.50 -5.62
CA PHE A 30 -6.86 3.21 -5.70
C PHE A 30 -7.72 2.13 -6.35
N ILE A 31 -9.02 2.10 -6.04
CA ILE A 31 -9.96 1.16 -6.63
C ILE A 31 -10.11 1.41 -8.14
N ILE A 32 -10.24 2.68 -8.54
CA ILE A 32 -10.26 3.07 -9.95
C ILE A 32 -8.97 2.66 -10.63
N SER A 33 -7.80 2.94 -10.02
CA SER A 33 -6.49 2.54 -10.55
C SER A 33 -6.40 1.03 -10.74
N ALA A 34 -6.85 0.22 -9.78
CA ALA A 34 -6.86 -1.24 -9.92
C ALA A 34 -7.71 -1.70 -11.13
N VAL A 35 -8.90 -1.12 -11.32
CA VAL A 35 -9.75 -1.43 -12.49
C VAL A 35 -9.06 -1.05 -13.80
N LEU A 36 -8.38 0.11 -13.86
CA LEU A 36 -7.62 0.53 -15.03
C LEU A 36 -6.43 -0.39 -15.30
N ILE A 37 -5.71 -0.81 -14.25
CA ILE A 37 -4.60 -1.76 -14.36
C ILE A 37 -5.09 -3.12 -14.87
N ILE A 38 -6.24 -3.61 -14.41
CA ILE A 38 -6.85 -4.85 -14.92
C ILE A 38 -7.08 -4.77 -16.43
N ARG A 39 -7.59 -3.63 -16.93
CA ARG A 39 -7.77 -3.41 -18.37
C ARG A 39 -6.42 -3.43 -19.09
N LEU A 40 -5.43 -2.69 -18.59
CA LEU A 40 -4.09 -2.65 -19.18
C LEU A 40 -3.42 -4.03 -19.25
N ILE A 41 -3.51 -4.83 -18.18
CA ILE A 41 -2.93 -6.18 -18.17
C ILE A 41 -3.62 -7.08 -19.22
N ARG A 42 -4.94 -6.96 -19.39
CA ARG A 42 -5.70 -7.73 -20.37
C ARG A 42 -5.38 -7.29 -21.80
N ASP A 43 -5.29 -5.98 -22.05
CA ASP A 43 -5.02 -5.42 -23.37
C ASP A 43 -3.59 -5.75 -23.84
N GLN A 44 -2.64 -5.90 -22.90
CA GLN A 44 -1.25 -6.26 -23.18
C GLN A 44 -0.96 -7.76 -23.11
N ALA A 45 -1.98 -8.59 -22.85
CA ALA A 45 -1.81 -10.03 -22.69
C ALA A 45 -1.32 -10.67 -23.99
N ARG A 46 -0.20 -11.41 -23.91
CA ARG A 46 0.34 -12.18 -25.04
C ARG A 46 0.01 -13.67 -24.85
N PRO A 47 -0.34 -14.41 -25.93
CA PRO A 47 -0.56 -15.85 -25.83
C PRO A 47 0.65 -16.55 -25.18
N GLY A 48 0.39 -17.37 -24.15
CA GLY A 48 1.42 -18.11 -23.41
C GLY A 48 2.23 -17.32 -22.38
N HIS A 49 2.03 -15.99 -22.24
CA HIS A 49 2.72 -15.19 -21.22
C HIS A 49 1.73 -14.68 -20.17
N ARG A 50 1.99 -15.01 -18.89
CA ARG A 50 1.22 -14.49 -17.75
C ARG A 50 2.12 -13.58 -16.91
N ASP A 51 1.85 -12.28 -16.94
CA ASP A 51 2.53 -11.33 -16.05
C ASP A 51 1.90 -11.39 -14.65
N ILE A 52 2.28 -12.41 -13.88
CA ILE A 52 1.79 -12.65 -12.52
C ILE A 52 2.14 -11.48 -11.60
N ALA A 53 3.31 -10.86 -11.79
CA ALA A 53 3.75 -9.76 -10.95
C ALA A 53 2.80 -8.56 -11.05
N SER A 54 2.39 -8.18 -12.27
CA SER A 54 1.42 -7.10 -12.48
C SER A 54 0.06 -7.41 -11.85
N TRP A 55 -0.41 -8.66 -11.90
CA TRP A 55 -1.65 -9.06 -11.22
C TRP A 55 -1.55 -8.99 -9.69
N VAL A 56 -0.44 -9.44 -9.11
CA VAL A 56 -0.21 -9.35 -7.66
C VAL A 56 -0.15 -7.88 -7.21
N LEU A 57 0.59 -7.03 -7.92
CA LEU A 57 0.66 -5.59 -7.63
C LEU A 57 -0.71 -4.92 -7.78
N CYS A 58 -1.49 -5.29 -8.80
CA CYS A 58 -2.85 -4.81 -8.97
C CYS A 58 -3.77 -5.19 -7.80
N ALA A 59 -3.69 -6.44 -7.33
CA ALA A 59 -4.46 -6.90 -6.18
C ALA A 59 -4.08 -6.14 -4.90
N LEU A 60 -2.79 -5.85 -4.72
CA LEU A 60 -2.31 -5.03 -3.60
C LEU A 60 -2.82 -3.59 -3.68
N VAL A 61 -2.80 -2.95 -4.85
CA VAL A 61 -3.38 -1.60 -5.04
C VAL A 61 -4.86 -1.57 -4.63
N PHE A 62 -5.63 -2.58 -5.05
CA PHE A 62 -7.03 -2.71 -4.64
C PHE A 62 -7.17 -2.90 -3.11
N ALA A 63 -6.35 -3.77 -2.51
CA ALA A 63 -6.34 -4.01 -1.08
C ALA A 63 -5.96 -2.77 -0.26
N ILE A 64 -5.00 -1.96 -0.74
CA ILE A 64 -4.61 -0.67 -0.15
C ILE A 64 -5.81 0.27 -0.10
N GLY A 65 -6.54 0.43 -1.21
CA GLY A 65 -7.74 1.27 -1.25
C GLY A 65 -8.81 0.84 -0.23
N ILE A 66 -9.03 -0.46 -0.07
CA ILE A 66 -9.96 -1.00 0.94
C ILE A 66 -9.41 -0.75 2.36
N GLY A 67 -8.16 -1.11 2.62
CA GLY A 67 -7.53 -0.98 3.93
C GLY A 67 -7.55 0.46 4.44
N SER A 68 -7.14 1.40 3.59
CA SER A 68 -7.11 2.81 3.92
C SER A 68 -8.51 3.40 4.12
N TRP A 69 -9.50 3.02 3.28
CA TRP A 69 -10.91 3.38 3.53
C TRP A 69 -11.37 2.91 4.92
N LEU A 70 -11.09 1.65 5.27
CA LEU A 70 -11.46 1.09 6.56
C LEU A 70 -10.77 1.83 7.71
N PHE A 71 -9.52 2.23 7.55
CA PHE A 71 -8.82 2.99 8.58
C PHE A 71 -9.41 4.38 8.76
N HIS A 72 -9.66 5.12 7.68
CA HIS A 72 -10.24 6.47 7.76
C HIS A 72 -11.69 6.47 8.28
N THR A 73 -12.42 5.36 8.18
CA THR A 73 -13.79 5.26 8.70
C THR A 73 -13.89 4.64 10.11
N HIS A 74 -13.01 3.71 10.47
CA HIS A 74 -13.07 3.02 11.76
C HIS A 74 -12.04 3.48 12.80
N ALA A 75 -10.89 3.98 12.37
CA ALA A 75 -9.82 4.50 13.24
C ALA A 75 -9.37 3.52 14.34
N THR A 76 -9.29 2.22 14.01
CA THR A 76 -8.89 1.18 14.95
C THR A 76 -7.58 0.52 14.55
N ARG A 77 -6.94 -0.19 15.49
CA ARG A 77 -5.70 -0.94 15.23
C ARG A 77 -5.81 -1.96 14.11
N TRP A 78 -6.92 -2.70 14.03
CA TRP A 78 -7.09 -3.71 12.98
C TRP A 78 -7.22 -3.04 11.61
N ALA A 79 -7.90 -1.89 11.53
CA ALA A 79 -8.06 -1.14 10.29
C ALA A 79 -6.74 -0.50 9.86
N LEU A 80 -5.95 0.00 10.82
CA LEU A 80 -4.59 0.48 10.58
C LEU A 80 -3.74 -0.62 9.94
N LEU A 81 -3.75 -1.82 10.52
CA LEU A 81 -3.00 -2.95 9.97
C LEU A 81 -3.49 -3.36 8.58
N ALA A 82 -4.80 -3.30 8.34
CA ALA A 82 -5.38 -3.55 7.02
C ALA A 82 -4.93 -2.53 5.96
N ASP A 83 -4.56 -1.31 6.36
CA ASP A 83 -4.00 -0.28 5.49
C ASP A 83 -2.47 -0.47 5.29
N VAL A 84 -1.71 -0.45 6.38
CA VAL A 84 -0.24 -0.37 6.30
C VAL A 84 0.43 -1.67 5.85
N ILE A 85 -0.17 -2.83 6.10
CA ILE A 85 0.43 -4.12 5.69
C ILE A 85 0.42 -4.25 4.16
N PRO A 86 -0.71 -4.07 3.44
CA PRO A 86 -0.72 -4.06 1.98
C PRO A 86 0.24 -3.02 1.37
N ILE A 87 0.31 -1.81 1.95
CA ILE A 87 1.26 -0.77 1.51
C ILE A 87 2.71 -1.27 1.63
N GLY A 88 3.08 -1.81 2.79
CA GLY A 88 4.42 -2.35 3.01
C GLY A 88 4.77 -3.47 2.04
N ILE A 89 3.86 -4.43 1.84
CA ILE A 89 4.07 -5.53 0.88
C ILE A 89 4.23 -4.98 -0.54
N PHE A 90 3.39 -4.02 -0.95
CA PHE A 90 3.48 -3.38 -2.26
C PHE A 90 4.84 -2.71 -2.46
N ILE A 91 5.30 -1.91 -1.49
CA ILE A 91 6.59 -1.21 -1.58
C ILE A 91 7.73 -2.20 -1.76
N LEU A 92 7.78 -3.28 -0.98
CA LEU A 92 8.87 -4.26 -1.05
C LEU A 92 8.85 -5.05 -2.37
N LEU A 93 7.67 -5.53 -2.80
CA LEU A 93 7.54 -6.25 -4.06
C LEU A 93 7.78 -5.34 -5.28
N TYR A 94 7.30 -4.10 -5.24
CA TYR A 94 7.52 -3.14 -6.31
C TYR A 94 8.98 -2.72 -6.41
N THR A 95 9.68 -2.56 -5.28
CA THR A 95 11.14 -2.31 -5.27
C THR A 95 11.89 -3.42 -6.00
N TRP A 96 11.61 -4.69 -5.65
CA TRP A 96 12.18 -5.83 -6.35
C TRP A 96 11.81 -5.82 -7.84
N TYR A 97 10.52 -5.66 -8.15
CA TYR A 97 10.00 -5.65 -9.52
C TYR A 97 10.67 -4.57 -10.38
N ALA A 98 10.76 -3.33 -9.89
CA ALA A 98 11.35 -2.21 -10.60
C ALA A 98 12.85 -2.42 -10.86
N LEU A 99 13.61 -2.85 -9.85
CA LEU A 99 15.04 -3.15 -10.00
C LEU A 99 15.27 -4.27 -11.03
N ARG A 100 14.45 -5.33 -10.99
CA ARG A 100 14.59 -6.46 -11.90
C ARG A 100 14.13 -6.11 -13.33
N ARG A 101 13.01 -5.41 -13.47
CA ARG A 101 12.33 -5.18 -14.75
C ARG A 101 12.87 -3.99 -15.52
N PHE A 102 13.16 -2.88 -14.83
CA PHE A 102 13.55 -1.62 -15.46
C PHE A 102 15.07 -1.41 -15.44
N ALA A 103 15.75 -1.81 -14.36
CA ALA A 103 17.20 -1.66 -14.24
C ALA A 103 17.99 -2.93 -14.66
N GLY A 104 17.32 -4.05 -14.92
CA GLY A 104 17.97 -5.31 -15.28
C GLY A 104 18.87 -5.88 -14.19
N ALA A 105 18.68 -5.45 -12.93
CA ALA A 105 19.56 -5.76 -11.82
C ALA A 105 19.58 -7.26 -11.48
N SER A 106 20.69 -7.74 -10.92
CA SER A 106 20.79 -9.11 -10.42
C SER A 106 19.88 -9.33 -9.21
N ALA A 107 19.53 -10.59 -8.93
CA ALA A 107 18.70 -10.93 -7.77
C ALA A 107 19.32 -10.47 -6.44
N LEU A 108 20.65 -10.47 -6.34
CA LEU A 108 21.38 -9.95 -5.17
C LEU A 108 21.13 -8.46 -4.95
N VAL A 109 21.24 -7.66 -6.02
CA VAL A 109 20.98 -6.21 -5.95
C VAL A 109 19.52 -5.94 -5.61
N CYS A 110 18.59 -6.73 -6.16
CA CYS A 110 17.17 -6.62 -5.83
C CYS A 110 16.92 -6.92 -4.34
N GLY A 111 17.52 -7.99 -3.80
CA GLY A 111 17.41 -8.36 -2.39
C GLY A 111 18.02 -7.31 -1.47
N ALA A 112 19.20 -6.78 -1.82
CA ALA A 112 19.83 -5.70 -1.08
C ALA A 112 18.96 -4.43 -1.07
N GLY A 113 18.33 -4.08 -2.19
CA GLY A 113 17.40 -2.95 -2.27
C GLY A 113 16.19 -3.12 -1.37
N VAL A 114 15.56 -4.30 -1.37
CA VAL A 114 14.43 -4.61 -0.48
C VAL A 114 14.83 -4.52 1.00
N ILE A 115 15.98 -5.11 1.38
CA ILE A 115 16.49 -5.05 2.75
C ILE A 115 16.79 -3.60 3.15
N MET A 116 17.38 -2.81 2.25
CA MET A 116 17.68 -1.40 2.50
C MET A 116 16.41 -0.59 2.75
N VAL A 117 15.37 -0.76 1.91
CA VAL A 117 14.08 -0.09 2.10
C VAL A 117 13.47 -0.46 3.47
N LEU A 118 13.47 -1.75 3.81
CA LEU A 118 12.98 -2.20 5.11
C LEU A 118 13.80 -1.62 6.28
N ALA A 119 15.12 -1.64 6.17
CA ALA A 119 16.02 -1.11 7.21
C ALA A 119 15.78 0.40 7.43
N VAL A 120 15.65 1.17 6.35
CA VAL A 120 15.33 2.60 6.44
C VAL A 120 13.97 2.82 7.10
N ALA A 121 12.93 2.10 6.66
CA ALA A 121 11.60 2.21 7.23
C ALA A 121 11.57 1.92 8.74
N MET A 122 12.36 0.95 9.21
CA MET A 122 12.46 0.59 10.63
C MET A 122 13.36 1.52 11.44
N ALA A 123 14.38 2.13 10.81
CA ALA A 123 15.35 2.99 11.48
C ALA A 123 14.85 4.43 11.65
N VAL A 124 14.02 4.94 10.73
CA VAL A 124 13.56 6.33 10.78
C VAL A 124 12.80 6.65 12.07
N PRO A 125 11.78 5.90 12.51
CA PRO A 125 11.01 6.23 13.71
C PRO A 125 11.86 6.42 14.99
N PRO A 126 12.77 5.47 15.37
CA PRO A 126 13.58 5.66 16.57
C PRO A 126 14.67 6.74 16.43
N LEU A 127 15.16 7.02 15.21
CA LEU A 127 16.23 8.02 14.99
C LEU A 127 15.71 9.46 14.96
N THR A 128 14.49 9.66 14.47
CA THR A 128 13.90 11.01 14.35
C THR A 128 12.92 11.32 15.47
N GLY A 129 12.50 10.31 16.25
CA GLY A 129 11.43 10.44 17.23
C GLY A 129 10.04 10.52 16.60
N PHE A 130 9.91 10.34 15.29
CA PHE A 130 8.63 10.28 14.58
C PHE A 130 7.92 8.98 14.98
N ARG A 131 6.80 9.08 15.68
CA ARG A 131 6.00 7.94 16.14
C ARG A 131 4.59 8.03 15.59
#